data_AF-A0A3D1Q6T8-F1
#
_entry.id   AF-A0A3D1Q6T8-F1
#
_cell.length_a   1.000
_cell.length_b   1.000
_cell.length_c   1.000
_cell.angle_alpha   90.00
_cell.angle_beta   90.00
_cell.angle_gamma   90.00
#
_symmetry.space_group_name_H-M   'P 1'
#
loop_
_entity.id
_entity.type
_entity.pdbx_description
1 polymer ?
#
loop_
_entity_poly.entity_id
_entity_poly.type
_entity_poly.pdbx_seq_one_letter_code
_entity_poly.pdbx_strand_id
1 'polypeptide(L)' 'AVDVKIRYSAPAVPALLNPLRPDQVEIKFEQPQRAITPGQAAVFYQKNEVIGGGIIVAPL' A
#
# COMPACT_ATOMS: atom_id res chain seq x y z
N ALA A 1 4.86 5.73 -10.40
CA ALA A 1 4.07 4.64 -9.85
C ALA A 1 4.95 3.85 -8.88
N VAL A 2 4.42 3.46 -7.74
CA VAL A 2 5.07 2.62 -6.73
C VAL A 2 4.29 1.32 -6.67
N ASP A 3 4.95 0.18 -6.56
CA ASP A 3 4.25 -1.09 -6.40
C ASP A 3 3.96 -1.32 -4.92
N VAL A 4 2.71 -1.63 -4.59
CA VAL A 4 2.28 -1.80 -3.20
C VAL A 4 1.75 -3.20 -2.99
N LYS A 5 2.26 -3.86 -1.94
CA LYS A 5 1.84 -5.19 -1.51
C LYS A 5 1.12 -5.09 -0.18
N ILE A 6 -0.18 -5.38 -0.18
CA ILE A 6 -1.03 -5.32 1.02
C ILE A 6 -1.26 -6.69 1.67
N ARG A 7 -0.86 -7.77 1.00
CA ARG A 7 -1.01 -9.16 1.46
C ARG A 7 0.20 -9.97 1.06
N TYR A 8 0.69 -10.83 1.96
CA TYR A 8 1.86 -11.68 1.69
C TYR A 8 1.67 -12.57 0.45
N SER A 9 0.47 -13.13 0.28
CA SER A 9 0.12 -14.01 -0.83
C SER A 9 -0.27 -13.29 -2.13
N ALA A 10 -0.47 -11.98 -2.10
CA ALA A 10 -0.82 -11.21 -3.30
C ALA A 10 0.44 -10.66 -3.98
N PRO A 11 0.43 -10.52 -5.32
CA PRO A 11 1.46 -9.74 -6.01
C PRO A 11 1.40 -8.27 -5.56
N ALA A 12 2.53 -7.58 -5.65
CA ALA A 12 2.54 -6.12 -5.54
C ALA A 12 1.86 -5.53 -6.78
N VAL A 13 1.08 -4.47 -6.59
CA VAL A 13 0.32 -3.84 -7.68
C VAL A 13 0.61 -2.33 -7.73
N PRO A 14 0.55 -1.71 -8.93
CA PRO A 14 0.77 -0.28 -9.06
C PRO A 14 -0.22 0.55 -8.22
N ALA A 15 0.33 1.51 -7.48
CA ALA A 15 -0.43 2.48 -6.73
C ALA A 15 0.26 3.86 -6.71
N LEU A 16 -0.53 4.85 -6.34
CA LEU A 16 -0.07 6.20 -6.01
C LEU A 16 -0.10 6.38 -4.49
N LEU A 17 0.95 6.99 -3.96
CA LEU A 17 1.08 7.32 -2.54
C LEU A 17 0.87 8.82 -2.38
N ASN A 18 -0.17 9.21 -1.64
CA ASN A 18 -0.47 10.61 -1.33
C ASN A 18 -0.24 10.86 0.18
N PRO A 19 0.60 11.82 0.57
CA PRO A 19 0.69 12.22 1.97
C PRO A 19 -0.67 12.71 2.47
N LEU A 20 -1.19 12.13 3.55
CA LEU A 20 -2.49 12.51 4.11
C LEU A 20 -2.32 13.38 5.36
N ARG A 21 -1.47 12.94 6.29
CA ARG A 21 -1.17 13.59 7.59
C ARG A 21 0.26 13.22 8.00
N PRO A 22 0.83 13.85 9.04
CA PRO A 22 2.01 13.31 9.69
C PRO A 22 1.80 11.81 9.99
N ASP A 23 2.76 10.99 9.57
CA ASP A 23 2.77 9.53 9.73
C ASP A 23 1.62 8.77 9.04
N GLN A 24 0.87 9.40 8.12
CA GLN A 24 -0.16 8.72 7.33
C GLN A 24 -0.02 9.01 5.84
N VAL A 25 -0.17 7.94 5.06
CA VAL A 25 -0.19 7.98 3.61
C VAL A 25 -1.48 7.33 3.11
N GLU A 26 -2.14 7.99 2.18
CA GLU A 26 -3.23 7.40 1.40
C GLU A 26 -2.62 6.61 0.24
N ILE A 27 -3.09 5.38 0.07
CA ILE A 27 -2.68 4.49 -1.03
C ILE A 27 -3.85 4.38 -1.99
N LYS A 28 -3.67 4.93 -3.20
CA LYS A 28 -4.66 4.82 -4.27
C LYS A 28 -4.20 3.82 -5.31
N PHE A 29 -4.84 2.66 -5.32
CA PHE A 29 -4.60 1.63 -6.34
C PHE A 29 -5.23 2.02 -7.68
N GLU A 30 -4.58 1.66 -8.78
CA GLU A 30 -5.16 1.87 -10.12
C GLU A 30 -6.40 1.00 -10.36
N GLN A 31 -6.42 -0.19 -9.76
CA GLN A 31 -7.56 -1.10 -9.79
C GLN A 31 -8.05 -1.40 -8.36
N PRO A 32 -9.37 -1.49 -8.13
CA PRO A 32 -9.93 -1.83 -6.82
C PRO A 32 -9.35 -3.12 -6.25
N GLN A 33 -8.81 -3.05 -5.03
CA GLN A 33 -8.29 -4.22 -4.33
C GLN A 33 -9.34 -4.77 -3.37
N ARG A 34 -9.51 -6.09 -3.36
CA ARG A 34 -10.45 -6.76 -2.46
C ARG A 34 -9.81 -7.09 -1.13
N ALA A 35 -10.65 -7.18 -0.09
CA ALA A 35 -10.28 -7.67 1.22
C ALA A 35 -9.09 -6.90 1.85
N ILE A 36 -9.12 -5.57 1.77
CA ILE A 36 -8.22 -4.73 2.56
C ILE A 36 -8.62 -4.88 4.04
N THR A 37 -7.69 -5.35 4.87
CA THR A 37 -7.97 -5.62 6.29
C THR A 37 -7.09 -4.72 7.16
N PRO A 38 -7.69 -3.86 8.02
CA PRO A 38 -6.95 -3.09 9.01
C PRO A 38 -6.05 -3.99 9.87
N GLY A 39 -4.85 -3.52 10.19
CA GLY A 39 -3.84 -4.27 10.93
C GLY A 39 -2.87 -5.09 10.04
N GLN A 40 -3.17 -5.26 8.74
CA GLN A 40 -2.19 -5.84 7.81
C GLN A 40 -1.12 -4.81 7.43
N ALA A 41 0.06 -5.30 7.04
CA ALA A 41 1.13 -4.46 6.53
C ALA A 41 0.90 -4.13 5.04
N ALA A 42 1.12 -2.87 4.68
CA ALA A 42 1.31 -2.42 3.31
C ALA A 42 2.80 -2.14 3.10
N VAL A 43 3.40 -2.77 2.09
CA VAL A 43 4.82 -2.62 1.76
C VAL A 43 4.95 -1.94 0.41
N PHE A 44 5.85 -0.96 0.31
CA PHE A 44 6.06 -0.14 -0.87
C PHE A 44 7.37 -0.54 -1.56
N TYR A 45 7.29 -0.77 -2.86
CA TYR A 45 8.40 -1.20 -3.69
C TYR A 45 8.66 -0.20 -4.80
N GLN A 46 9.93 0.11 -5.02
CA GLN A 46 10.40 0.77 -6.22
C GLN A 46 11.34 -0.18 -6.96
N LYS A 47 10.87 -0.70 -8.10
CA LYS A 47 11.55 -1.79 -8.81
C LYS A 47 11.72 -3.01 -7.88
N ASN A 48 12.94 -3.30 -7.46
CA ASN A 48 13.26 -4.45 -6.62
C ASN A 48 13.63 -4.06 -5.17
N GLU A 49 13.45 -2.78 -4.81
CA GLU A 49 13.83 -2.26 -3.49
C GLU A 49 12.60 -1.92 -2.65
N VAL A 50 12.65 -2.27 -1.37
CA VAL A 50 11.65 -1.83 -0.38
C VAL A 50 11.99 -0.41 0.03
N ILE A 51 11.11 0.53 -0.33
CA ILE A 51 11.29 1.95 -0.01
C ILE A 51 10.53 2.38 1.25
N GLY A 52 9.68 1.50 1.78
CA GLY A 52 8.93 1.76 3.00
C GLY A 52 7.76 0.82 3.20
N GLY A 53 6.96 1.12 4.22
CA GLY A 53 5.74 0.41 4.52
C GLY A 53 5.05 0.96 5.76
N GLY A 54 3.89 0.41 6.07
CA GLY A 54 3.09 0.82 7.22
C GLY A 54 1.98 -0.18 7.52
N ILE A 55 1.21 0.11 8.56
CA ILE A 55 0.03 -0.66 8.91
C ILE A 55 -1.20 -0.03 8.26
N ILE A 56 -2.01 -0.84 7.62
CA ILE A 56 -3.28 -0.43 7.05
C ILE A 56 -4.21 -0.08 8.20
N VAL A 57 -4.64 1.18 8.27
CA VAL A 57 -5.51 1.67 9.35
C VAL A 57 -6.99 1.62 8.99
N ALA A 58 -7.33 1.92 7.73
CA ALA A 58 -8.69 1.87 7.22
C ALA A 58 -8.69 1.77 5.68
N PRO A 59 -9.64 1.03 5.08
CA PRO A 59 -10.00 1.21 3.68
C PRO A 59 -10.78 2.53 3.52
N LEU A 60 -10.56 3.21 2.39
CA LEU A 60 -11.29 4.41 1.98
C LEU A 60 -12.25 4.10 0.84
#